data_AF-A0A3E2VUQ3-F1
#
_entry.id   AF-A0A3E2VUQ3-F1
#
_cell.length_a   1.000
_cell.length_b   1.000
_cell.length_c   1.000
_cell.angle_alpha   90.00
_cell.angle_beta   90.00
_cell.angle_gamma   90.00
#
_symmetry.space_group_name_H-M   'P 1'
#
loop_
_entity.id
_entity.type
_entity.pdbx_description
1 polymer ?
#
loop_
_entity_poly.entity_id
_entity_poly.type
_entity_poly.pdbx_seq_one_letter_code
_entity_poly.pdbx_strand_id
1 'polypeptide(L)'
;MNEKVKKEQLRSYAEGILKPEVVERIVYVESFADEEGDSEVWLLESDTGNEYWLIEGTYPANIIRKSGIYQSAERAFAAYVEMLQEAQAAQELPDRFHQNMR
;
A
#
# COMPACT_ATOMS: atom_id res chain seq x y z
N MET A 1 4.65 19.98 -3.26
CA MET A 1 3.96 19.88 -1.94
C MET A 1 5.00 20.00 -0.84
N ASN A 2 4.70 20.65 0.30
CA ASN A 2 5.64 20.70 1.43
C ASN A 2 5.69 19.31 2.10
N GLU A 3 6.89 18.77 2.35
CA GLU A 3 7.08 17.44 2.97
C GLU A 3 6.33 17.33 4.31
N LYS A 4 6.28 18.42 5.09
CA LYS A 4 5.53 18.44 6.34
C LYS A 4 4.03 18.17 6.12
N VAL A 5 3.44 18.85 5.15
CA VAL A 5 2.02 18.70 4.80
C VAL A 5 1.75 17.28 4.28
N LYS A 6 2.67 16.74 3.46
CA LYS A 6 2.57 15.36 2.97
C LYS A 6 2.57 14.36 4.12
N LYS A 7 3.51 14.48 5.07
CA LYS A 7 3.55 13.62 6.26
C LYS A 7 2.29 13.72 7.10
N GLU A 8 1.69 14.90 7.25
CA GLU A 8 0.41 15.06 7.97
C GLU A 8 -0.75 14.37 7.25
N GLN A 9 -0.81 14.44 5.92
CA GLN A 9 -1.81 13.72 5.12
C GLN A 9 -1.65 12.21 5.24
N LEU A 10 -0.41 11.71 5.11
CA LEU A 10 -0.09 10.28 5.26
C LEU A 10 -0.42 9.77 6.66
N ARG A 11 -0.12 10.57 7.69
CA ARG A 11 -0.49 10.27 9.07
C ARG A 11 -2.00 10.13 9.23
N SER A 12 -2.75 11.12 8.75
CA SER A 12 -4.21 11.10 8.87
C SER A 12 -4.84 9.93 8.11
N TYR A 13 -4.29 9.56 6.95
CA TYR A 13 -4.70 8.38 6.21
C TYR A 13 -4.44 7.10 7.01
N ALA A 14 -3.22 6.93 7.52
CA ALA A 14 -2.81 5.77 8.27
C ALA A 14 -3.59 5.58 9.57
N GLU A 15 -3.75 6.63 10.36
CA GLU A 15 -4.55 6.60 11.60
C GLU A 15 -6.06 6.38 11.32
N GLY A 16 -6.51 6.65 10.09
CA GLY A 16 -7.86 6.28 9.64
C GLY A 16 -8.06 4.77 9.56
N ILE A 17 -7.03 4.05 9.13
CA ILE A 17 -7.04 2.61 8.85
C ILE A 17 -6.58 1.79 10.07
N LEU A 18 -5.52 2.24 10.75
CA LEU A 18 -4.83 1.50 11.81
C LEU A 18 -5.50 1.57 13.18
N LYS A 19 -6.72 2.12 13.28
CA LYS A 19 -7.39 2.34 14.58
C LYS A 19 -7.43 1.05 15.41
N PRO A 20 -7.07 1.11 16.71
CA PRO A 20 -6.85 2.32 17.51
C PRO A 20 -5.41 2.87 17.55
N GLU A 21 -4.48 2.34 16.75
CA GLU A 21 -3.06 2.74 16.79
C GLU A 21 -2.85 4.19 16.34
N VAL A 22 -1.91 4.87 17.00
CA VAL A 22 -1.49 6.26 16.71
C VAL A 22 -0.13 6.20 16.02
N VAL A 23 0.03 6.97 14.93
CA VAL A 23 1.30 6.99 14.19
C VAL A 23 2.22 8.03 14.79
N GLU A 24 3.30 7.59 15.44
CA GLU A 24 4.27 8.48 16.08
C GLU A 24 5.26 9.06 15.06
N ARG A 25 5.75 8.22 14.14
CA ARG A 25 6.81 8.57 13.19
C ARG A 25 6.50 8.12 11.77
N ILE A 26 6.90 8.97 10.82
CA ILE A 26 6.79 8.73 9.37
C ILE A 26 8.11 9.11 8.71
N VAL A 27 8.70 8.17 7.98
CA VAL A 27 10.00 8.33 7.31
C VAL A 27 9.88 7.92 5.86
N TYR A 28 10.35 8.77 4.95
CA TYR A 28 10.51 8.39 3.55
C TYR A 28 11.62 7.35 3.45
N VAL A 29 11.38 6.24 2.76
CA VAL A 29 12.36 5.17 2.60
C VAL A 29 12.93 5.18 1.18
N GLU A 30 12.08 4.94 0.19
CA GLU A 30 12.50 4.86 -1.21
C GLU A 30 11.31 5.02 -2.15
N SER A 31 11.61 5.17 -3.44
CA SER A 31 10.62 5.20 -4.52
C SER A 31 10.91 4.07 -5.51
N PHE A 32 9.86 3.37 -5.92
CA PHE A 32 9.88 2.34 -6.95
C PHE A 32 9.19 2.87 -8.20
N ALA A 33 9.81 2.64 -9.36
CA ALA A 33 9.28 3.02 -10.66
C ALA A 33 9.00 1.77 -11.48
N ASP A 34 7.84 1.71 -12.12
CA ASP A 34 7.47 0.66 -13.07
C ASP A 34 6.77 1.24 -14.32
N GLU A 35 6.14 0.37 -15.11
CA GLU A 35 5.44 0.76 -16.34
C GLU A 35 4.21 1.66 -16.10
N GLU A 36 3.57 1.58 -14.93
CA GLU A 36 2.41 2.39 -14.58
C GLU A 36 2.87 3.75 -13.98
N GLY A 37 4.02 3.78 -13.30
CA GLY A 37 4.73 5.00 -12.91
C GLY A 37 5.45 4.89 -11.57
N ASP A 38 5.63 6.03 -10.91
CA ASP A 38 6.39 6.13 -9.66
C ASP A 38 5.50 5.97 -8.43
N SER A 39 5.93 5.12 -7.50
CA SER A 39 5.33 4.97 -6.18
C SER A 39 6.38 5.18 -5.09
N GLU A 40 6.00 5.90 -4.05
CA GLU A 40 6.83 6.15 -2.88
C GLU A 40 6.44 5.21 -1.74
N VAL A 41 7.43 4.74 -0.99
CA VAL A 41 7.25 3.90 0.18
C VAL A 41 7.77 4.60 1.42
N TRP A 42 6.90 4.67 2.42
CA TRP A 42 7.12 5.33 3.70
C TRP A 42 7.06 4.30 4.83
N LEU A 43 7.96 4.41 5.81
CA LEU A 43 7.92 3.64 7.04
C LEU A 43 7.14 4.41 8.10
N LEU A 44 6.14 3.76 8.66
CA LEU A 44 5.36 4.25 9.80
C LEU A 44 5.72 3.46 11.05
N GLU A 45 5.94 4.14 12.16
CA GLU A 45 6.07 3.54 13.49
C GLU A 45 4.89 4.03 14.35
N SER A 46 4.18 3.08 14.98
CA SER A 46 3.04 3.35 15.85
C SER A 46 3.43 3.39 17.33
N ASP A 47 2.54 3.91 18.17
CA ASP A 47 2.67 3.94 19.63
C ASP A 47 2.76 2.54 20.27
N THR A 48 2.28 1.51 19.57
CA THR A 48 2.37 0.12 20.02
C THR A 48 3.70 -0.56 19.66
N GLY A 49 4.59 0.15 18.95
CA GLY A 49 5.85 -0.37 18.42
C GLY A 49 5.69 -1.19 17.13
N ASN A 50 4.49 -1.22 16.54
CA ASN A 50 4.29 -1.83 15.23
C ASN A 50 4.84 -0.92 14.12
N GLU A 51 5.45 -1.56 13.13
CA GLU A 51 5.96 -0.91 11.92
C GLU A 51 5.09 -1.25 10.71
N TYR A 52 4.88 -0.28 9.83
CA TYR A 52 4.08 -0.44 8.61
C TYR A 52 4.74 0.24 7.41
N TRP A 53 4.58 -0.38 6.25
CA TRP A 53 4.86 0.23 4.96
C TRP A 53 3.60 0.93 4.46
N LEU A 54 3.71 2.23 4.17
CA LEU A 54 2.70 2.96 3.44
C LEU A 54 3.20 3.19 2.02
N ILE A 55 2.41 2.77 1.05
CA ILE A 55 2.69 2.91 -0.39
C ILE A 55 1.71 3.94 -0.95
N GLU A 56 2.19 4.92 -1.70
CA GLU A 56 1.39 5.92 -2.42
C GLU A 56 2.03 6.29 -3.77
N GLY A 57 1.25 6.87 -4.68
CA GLY A 57 1.75 7.35 -5.98
C GLY A 57 0.84 6.89 -7.10
N THR A 58 1.40 6.18 -8.07
CA THR A 58 0.67 5.59 -9.19
C THR A 58 -0.46 4.65 -8.75
N TYR A 59 -0.18 3.75 -7.80
CA TYR A 59 -1.18 2.81 -7.30
C TYR A 59 -2.03 3.44 -6.19
N PRO A 60 -3.25 2.92 -5.94
CA PRO A 60 -4.04 3.33 -4.79
C PRO A 60 -3.23 3.21 -3.51
N ALA A 61 -3.42 4.14 -2.56
CA ALA A 61 -2.66 4.11 -1.33
C ALA A 61 -2.94 2.82 -0.54
N ASN A 62 -1.91 2.19 0.02
CA ASN A 62 -2.07 0.97 0.80
C ASN A 62 -1.12 0.95 2.00
N ILE A 63 -1.49 0.18 3.03
CA ILE A 63 -0.71 0.01 4.26
C ILE A 63 -0.50 -1.47 4.54
N ILE A 64 0.75 -1.88 4.71
CA ILE A 64 1.15 -3.26 4.92
C ILE A 64 1.98 -3.34 6.19
N ARG A 65 1.61 -4.23 7.11
CA ARG A 65 2.39 -4.44 8.33
C ARG A 65 3.76 -5.04 8.00
N LYS A 66 4.83 -4.40 8.48
CA LYS A 66 6.22 -4.88 8.32
C LYS A 66 6.43 -6.13 9.17
N SER A 67 6.18 -7.28 8.58
CA SER A 67 6.21 -8.59 9.25
C SER A 67 6.35 -9.72 8.24
N GLY A 68 6.87 -10.88 8.67
CA GLY A 68 6.98 -12.06 7.81
C GLY A 68 7.78 -11.80 6.53
N ILE A 69 7.13 -11.94 5.37
CA ILE A 69 7.76 -11.70 4.06
C ILE A 69 7.89 -10.21 3.70
N TYR A 70 7.18 -9.33 4.41
CA TYR A 70 7.16 -7.88 4.19
C TYR A 70 8.21 -7.14 5.02
N GLN A 71 9.38 -7.75 5.24
CA GLN A 71 10.44 -7.12 6.05
C GLN A 71 11.15 -5.96 5.34
N SER A 72 11.07 -5.91 4.00
CA SER A 72 11.63 -4.82 3.19
C SER A 72 10.55 -4.08 2.43
N ALA A 73 10.81 -2.81 2.13
CA ALA A 73 9.96 -1.98 1.30
C ALA A 73 9.77 -2.59 -0.10
N GLU A 74 10.85 -3.10 -0.71
CA GLU A 74 10.80 -3.79 -2.00
C GLU A 74 9.80 -4.96 -2.01
N ARG A 75 9.83 -5.81 -0.97
CA ARG A 75 8.93 -6.97 -0.91
C ARG A 75 7.49 -6.58 -0.63
N ALA A 76 7.27 -5.56 0.20
CA ALA A 76 5.94 -5.03 0.44
C ALA A 76 5.36 -4.40 -0.83
N PHE A 77 6.16 -3.64 -1.58
CA PHE A 77 5.76 -3.03 -2.85
C PHE A 77 5.45 -4.09 -3.91
N ALA A 78 6.38 -5.02 -4.17
CA ALA A 78 6.19 -6.06 -5.18
C ALA A 78 4.91 -6.88 -4.93
N ALA A 79 4.71 -7.32 -3.68
CA ALA A 79 3.52 -8.08 -3.31
C ALA A 79 2.21 -7.26 -3.45
N TYR A 80 2.28 -5.94 -3.23
CA TYR A 80 1.13 -5.08 -3.44
C TYR A 80 0.75 -4.98 -4.92
N VAL A 81 1.73 -4.81 -5.79
CA VAL A 81 1.52 -4.76 -7.25
C VAL A 81 0.99 -6.09 -7.76
N GLU A 82 1.56 -7.22 -7.32
CA GLU A 82 1.08 -8.57 -7.67
C GLU A 82 -0.40 -8.74 -7.28
N MET A 83 -0.78 -8.35 -6.06
CA MET A 83 -2.18 -8.42 -5.60
C MET A 83 -3.13 -7.58 -6.47
N LEU A 84 -2.70 -6.40 -6.93
CA LEU A 84 -3.51 -5.56 -7.81
C LEU A 84 -3.69 -6.19 -9.19
N GLN A 85 -2.62 -6.77 -9.75
CA GLN A 85 -2.68 -7.47 -11.03
C GLN A 85 -3.59 -8.70 -10.96
N GLU A 86 -3.52 -9.48 -9.88
CA GLU A 86 -4.41 -10.62 -9.64
C GLU A 86 -5.88 -10.17 -9.52
N ALA A 87 -6.14 -9.06 -8.81
CA ALA A 87 -7.48 -8.51 -8.67
C ALA A 87 -8.04 -7.98 -10.00
N GLN A 88 -7.21 -7.43 -10.89
CA GLN A 88 -7.60 -7.03 -12.24
C GLN A 88 -7.90 -8.26 -13.11
N ALA A 89 -7.00 -9.24 -13.14
CA ALA A 89 -7.19 -10.47 -13.92
C ALA A 89 -8.45 -11.25 -13.49
N ALA A 90 -8.78 -11.26 -12.19
CA ALA A 90 -10.01 -11.86 -11.67
C ALA A 90 -11.29 -11.14 -12.14
N GLN A 91 -11.23 -9.81 -12.34
CA GLN A 91 -12.34 -9.03 -12.89
C GLN A 91 -12.47 -9.19 -14.42
N GLU A 92 -11.36 -9.42 -15.11
CA GLU A 92 -11.33 -9.62 -16.56
C GLU A 92 -11.68 -11.03 -17.02
N LEU A 93 -11.89 -11.98 -16.11
CA LEU A 93 -12.52 -13.26 -16.40
C LEU A 93 -14.04 -13.03 -16.52
N PRO A 94 -14.61 -12.89 -17.73
CA PRO A 94 -16.06 -12.81 -17.87
C PRO A 94 -16.70 -14.07 -17.29
N ASP A 95 -17.91 -13.87 -16.78
CA ASP A 95 -18.98 -14.84 -16.47
C ASP A 95 -19.33 -15.77 -17.67
N ARG A 96 -18.33 -16.38 -18.32
CA ARG A 96 -18.49 -17.34 -19.44
C ARG A 96 -19.25 -18.60 -19.01
N PHE A 97 -19.42 -18.83 -17.70
CA PHE A 97 -20.24 -19.91 -17.18
C PHE A 97 -21.73 -19.58 -17.08
N HIS A 98 -22.16 -18.33 -17.27
CA HIS A 98 -23.58 -17.95 -17.20
C HIS A 98 -24.30 -17.84 -18.56
N GLN A 99 -23.64 -18.08 -19.70
CA GLN A 99 -24.28 -17.98 -21.03
C GLN A 99 -24.71 -19.31 -21.70
N ASN A 100 -24.43 -20.48 -21.12
CA ASN A 100 -24.78 -21.78 -21.73
C ASN A 100 -25.91 -22.54 -21.00
N MET A 101 -26.86 -21.83 -20.39
CA MET A 101 -28.14 -22.42 -19.96
C MET A 101 -29.30 -21.57 -20.48
N ARG A 102 -29.57 -21.65 -21.77
CA ARG A 102 -30.86 -21.27 -22.34
C ARG A 102 -31.27 -22.24 -23.43
#